data_AF-A0A6A6P5A7-F1
#
_entry.id   AF-A0A6A6P5A7-F1
#
_cell.length_a   1.000
_cell.length_b   1.000
_cell.length_c   1.000
_cell.angle_alpha   90.00
_cell.angle_beta   90.00
_cell.angle_gamma   90.00
#
_symmetry.space_group_name_H-M   'P 1'
#
loop_
_entity.id
_entity.type
_entity.pdbx_description
1 polymer ?
#
loop_
_entity_poly.entity_id
_entity_poly.type
_entity_poly.pdbx_seq_one_letter_code
_entity_poly.pdbx_strand_id
1 'polypeptide(L)'
;MSAFDLATRCSLTLDRVVCIGIALALIEILEKGAAFVEKGGDLEFSHTKLILKDGHQYFYAKTPRRCRSLPKIDIYTLELQPIPISHIWPLFTEQLTLAPEPLPANSFVKQHSLLDYGDTPASTSLSTLLLNEAQIFEVLRKHPHTNIVEYHGCLVKDERIVGLGFVHYGCTLAELLCLNGIENGIQHIHSLGLIHCDITPDNILMDGANARIGDFDSCHWEGTELGIKAGTGIRRQL
;
A
#
# COMPACT_ATOMS: atom_id res chain seq x y z
N MET A 1 -35.30 -6.06 -52.02
CA MET A 1 -35.92 -4.86 -52.61
C MET A 1 -37.41 -4.98 -52.38
N SER A 2 -37.91 -4.52 -51.24
CA SER A 2 -38.44 -3.15 -50.94
C SER A 2 -39.93 -3.08 -51.23
N ALA A 3 -40.81 -2.43 -50.46
CA ALA A 3 -40.78 -1.77 -49.15
C ALA A 3 -42.25 -1.40 -48.82
N PHE A 4 -42.58 -1.35 -47.52
CA PHE A 4 -43.50 -0.41 -46.85
C PHE A 4 -44.84 -0.02 -47.52
N ASP A 5 -45.99 -0.31 -46.88
CA ASP A 5 -46.74 0.74 -46.16
C ASP A 5 -47.95 0.26 -45.32
N LEU A 6 -48.18 1.02 -44.24
CA LEU A 6 -49.40 1.32 -43.47
C LEU A 6 -50.26 0.24 -42.75
N ALA A 7 -50.12 0.25 -41.42
CA ALA A 7 -51.15 0.53 -40.40
C ALA A 7 -52.53 -0.18 -40.45
N THR A 8 -52.89 -0.89 -39.36
CA THR A 8 -54.00 -0.52 -38.40
C THR A 8 -54.64 -1.74 -37.69
N ARG A 9 -54.42 -1.80 -36.36
CA ARG A 9 -55.29 -2.29 -35.24
C ARG A 9 -55.65 -3.77 -35.05
N CYS A 10 -55.10 -4.35 -33.97
CA CYS A 10 -55.75 -4.91 -32.75
C CYS A 10 -54.76 -5.89 -32.09
N SER A 11 -54.51 -6.02 -30.79
CA SER A 11 -54.91 -5.34 -29.56
C SER A 11 -53.95 -5.86 -28.47
N LEU A 12 -53.26 -4.94 -27.77
CA LEU A 12 -52.83 -4.95 -26.36
C LEU A 12 -52.50 -6.30 -25.68
N THR A 13 -51.23 -6.49 -25.28
CA THR A 13 -50.81 -6.86 -23.89
C THR A 13 -49.28 -6.72 -23.69
N LEU A 14 -48.90 -5.75 -22.85
CA LEU A 14 -47.72 -5.56 -21.96
C LEU A 14 -46.36 -6.22 -22.36
N ASP A 15 -45.38 -5.44 -22.82
CA ASP A 15 -44.33 -4.71 -22.05
C ASP A 15 -43.10 -5.58 -21.66
N ARG A 16 -42.05 -5.60 -22.48
CA ARG A 16 -40.82 -4.78 -22.34
C ARG A 16 -40.14 -4.90 -20.97
N VAL A 17 -39.34 -5.94 -20.77
CA VAL A 17 -38.20 -5.87 -19.83
C VAL A 17 -36.97 -5.45 -20.65
N VAL A 18 -36.63 -4.18 -20.51
CA VAL A 18 -35.35 -3.62 -20.94
C VAL A 18 -34.26 -4.30 -20.14
N CYS A 19 -33.36 -5.06 -20.80
CA CYS A 19 -32.11 -5.48 -20.19
C CYS A 19 -31.22 -4.25 -19.97
N ILE A 20 -31.44 -3.54 -18.87
CA ILE A 20 -30.50 -2.54 -18.35
C ILE A 20 -29.36 -3.33 -17.72
N GLY A 21 -28.16 -3.16 -18.28
CA GLY A 21 -26.94 -3.80 -17.80
C GLY A 21 -26.69 -3.45 -16.33
N ILE A 22 -26.63 -4.49 -15.49
CA ILE A 22 -26.08 -4.36 -14.15
C ILE A 22 -24.56 -4.50 -14.31
N ALA A 23 -23.87 -3.36 -14.44
CA ALA A 23 -22.50 -3.32 -13.97
C ALA A 23 -22.56 -3.55 -12.45
N LEU A 24 -22.20 -4.75 -11.99
CA LEU A 24 -22.00 -5.00 -10.57
C LEU A 24 -20.88 -4.05 -10.12
N ALA A 25 -21.23 -2.99 -9.40
CA ALA A 25 -20.25 -2.18 -8.71
C ALA A 25 -19.51 -3.09 -7.73
N LEU A 26 -18.25 -3.39 -8.04
CA LEU A 26 -17.39 -4.17 -7.16
C LEU A 26 -16.78 -3.19 -6.15
N ILE A 27 -17.08 -3.42 -4.87
CA ILE A 27 -16.39 -2.73 -3.77
C ILE A 27 -14.93 -3.15 -3.82
N GLU A 28 -14.04 -2.17 -3.95
CA GLU A 28 -12.59 -2.37 -4.00
C GLU A 28 -12.00 -2.35 -2.59
N ILE A 29 -11.10 -3.28 -2.28
CA ILE A 29 -10.27 -3.22 -1.07
C ILE A 29 -9.02 -2.41 -1.38
N LEU A 30 -8.91 -1.21 -0.82
CA LEU A 30 -7.77 -0.33 -1.00
C LEU A 30 -6.60 -0.67 -0.07
N GLU A 31 -6.90 -0.90 1.21
CA GLU A 31 -5.90 -1.19 2.23
C GLU A 31 -6.40 -2.25 3.21
N LYS A 32 -5.46 -2.99 3.79
CA LYS A 32 -5.73 -4.01 4.81
C LYS A 32 -4.60 -4.03 5.84
N GLY A 33 -4.97 -3.97 7.12
CA GLY A 33 -4.01 -4.00 8.23
C GLY A 33 -4.50 -4.85 9.39
N ALA A 34 -3.57 -5.52 10.08
CA ALA A 34 -3.86 -6.20 11.34
C ALA A 34 -3.62 -5.22 12.50
N ALA A 35 -4.64 -5.03 13.33
CA ALA A 35 -4.55 -4.25 14.55
C ALA A 35 -4.23 -5.16 15.74
N PHE A 36 -3.38 -4.68 16.63
CA PHE A 36 -2.96 -5.36 17.85
C PHE A 36 -3.28 -4.50 19.07
N VAL A 37 -3.60 -5.13 20.18
CA VAL A 37 -3.88 -4.48 21.47
C VAL A 37 -2.95 -5.04 22.52
N GLU A 38 -2.43 -4.17 23.38
CA GLU A 38 -1.59 -4.59 24.49
C GLU A 38 -2.44 -5.20 25.60
N LYS A 39 -2.10 -6.42 26.02
CA LYS A 39 -2.69 -7.10 27.17
C LYS A 39 -1.60 -7.80 27.94
N GLY A 40 -1.41 -7.39 29.20
CA GLY A 40 -0.43 -8.02 30.08
C GLY A 40 1.03 -7.91 29.61
N GLY A 41 1.37 -6.89 28.81
CA GLY A 41 2.71 -6.70 28.24
C GLY A 41 2.94 -7.38 26.89
N ASP A 42 1.97 -8.17 26.39
CA ASP A 42 2.03 -8.79 25.08
C ASP A 42 1.07 -8.11 24.08
N LEU A 43 1.47 -8.08 22.80
CA LEU A 43 0.62 -7.61 21.71
C LEU A 43 -0.27 -8.75 21.19
N GLU A 44 -1.55 -8.70 21.54
CA GLU A 44 -2.54 -9.64 21.02
C GLU A 44 -3.21 -9.11 19.76
N PHE A 45 -3.44 -9.98 18.79
CA PHE A 45 -4.24 -9.63 17.61
C PHE A 45 -5.67 -9.27 18.02
N SER A 46 -6.14 -8.09 17.59
CA SER A 46 -7.49 -7.61 17.86
C SER A 46 -8.42 -7.88 16.68
N HIS A 47 -8.09 -7.32 15.52
CA HIS A 47 -8.92 -7.39 14.33
C HIS A 47 -8.09 -7.10 13.07
N THR A 48 -8.64 -7.44 11.91
CA THR A 48 -8.19 -6.90 10.63
C THR A 48 -9.09 -5.75 10.25
N LYS A 49 -8.48 -4.61 9.92
CA LYS A 49 -9.15 -3.43 9.39
C LYS A 49 -8.97 -3.38 7.88
N LEU A 50 -10.03 -3.01 7.19
CA LEU A 50 -10.10 -2.90 5.75
C LEU A 50 -10.53 -1.48 5.40
N ILE A 51 -9.88 -0.90 4.40
CA ILE A 51 -10.32 0.32 3.75
C ILE A 51 -10.89 -0.06 2.40
N LEU A 52 -12.12 0.37 2.16
CA LEU A 52 -12.95 -0.04 1.05
C LEU A 52 -13.40 1.18 0.26
N LYS A 53 -13.59 1.00 -1.03
CA LYS A 53 -14.11 2.04 -1.92
C LYS A 53 -15.21 1.49 -2.81
N ASP A 54 -16.34 2.18 -2.84
CA ASP A 54 -17.45 1.93 -3.74
C ASP A 54 -17.72 3.21 -4.54
N GLY A 55 -17.33 3.23 -5.81
CA GLY A 55 -17.37 4.43 -6.65
C GLY A 55 -16.58 5.58 -6.01
N HIS A 56 -17.28 6.61 -5.52
CA HIS A 56 -16.69 7.78 -4.85
C HIS A 56 -16.74 7.71 -3.32
N GLN A 57 -17.42 6.72 -2.74
CA GLN A 57 -17.61 6.59 -1.31
C GLN A 57 -16.54 5.69 -0.71
N TYR A 58 -15.96 6.14 0.41
CA TYR A 58 -14.99 5.39 1.19
C TYR A 58 -15.65 4.80 2.42
N PHE A 59 -15.20 3.62 2.83
CA PHE A 59 -15.62 2.95 4.04
C PHE A 59 -14.43 2.33 4.75
N TYR A 60 -14.54 2.13 6.07
CA TYR A 60 -13.74 1.13 6.75
C TYR A 60 -14.63 0.03 7.31
N ALA A 61 -14.05 -1.15 7.43
CA ALA A 61 -14.67 -2.28 8.10
C ALA A 61 -13.66 -2.97 9.01
N LYS A 62 -14.14 -3.59 10.08
CA LYS A 62 -13.33 -4.37 11.01
C LYS A 62 -13.84 -5.81 10.99
N THR A 63 -12.92 -6.77 10.98
CA THR A 63 -13.25 -8.19 11.10
C THR A 63 -12.37 -8.86 12.17
N PRO A 64 -12.91 -9.71 13.05
CA PRO A 64 -12.10 -10.44 14.03
C PRO A 64 -11.25 -11.55 13.38
N ARG A 65 -11.39 -11.79 12.07
CA ARG A 65 -10.62 -12.81 11.37
C ARG A 65 -9.25 -12.26 10.98
N ARG A 66 -8.20 -13.05 11.24
CA ARG A 66 -6.86 -12.76 10.73
C ARG A 66 -6.79 -13.15 9.24
N CYS A 67 -6.90 -12.17 8.36
CA CYS A 67 -6.95 -12.41 6.92
C CYS A 67 -5.56 -12.36 6.28
N ARG A 68 -4.83 -13.48 6.34
CA ARG A 68 -3.47 -13.62 5.77
C ARG A 68 -3.45 -13.64 4.22
N SER A 69 -4.52 -14.12 3.56
CA SER A 69 -4.64 -14.14 2.09
C SER A 69 -6.04 -13.70 1.60
N LEU A 70 -6.11 -13.19 0.37
CA LEU A 70 -7.19 -12.33 -0.14
C LEU A 70 -8.43 -12.97 -0.83
N PRO A 71 -8.71 -14.29 -0.89
CA PRO A 71 -10.01 -14.73 -1.41
C PRO A 71 -11.08 -15.01 -0.33
N LYS A 72 -10.83 -14.75 0.96
CA LYS A 72 -11.70 -15.21 2.07
C LYS A 72 -12.52 -14.15 2.81
N ILE A 73 -12.53 -12.90 2.32
CA ILE A 73 -13.32 -11.84 2.97
C ILE A 73 -14.58 -11.61 2.14
N ASP A 74 -15.72 -12.05 2.68
CA ASP A 74 -17.01 -11.69 2.15
C ASP A 74 -17.37 -10.28 2.65
N ILE A 75 -17.04 -9.27 1.83
CA ILE A 75 -17.20 -7.85 2.15
C ILE A 75 -18.66 -7.53 2.50
N TYR A 76 -19.63 -8.21 1.86
CA TYR A 76 -21.05 -7.98 2.06
C TYR A 76 -21.56 -8.42 3.43
N THR A 77 -20.77 -9.20 4.18
CA THR A 77 -21.09 -9.59 5.56
C THR A 77 -20.55 -8.62 6.60
N LEU A 78 -19.74 -7.65 6.19
CA LEU A 78 -19.09 -6.71 7.10
C LEU A 78 -19.98 -5.50 7.38
N GLU A 79 -19.88 -5.00 8.61
CA GLU A 79 -20.46 -3.71 8.95
C GLU A 79 -19.57 -2.59 8.38
N LEU A 80 -20.08 -1.91 7.35
CA LEU A 80 -19.36 -0.83 6.68
C LEU A 80 -19.60 0.51 7.38
N GLN A 81 -18.53 1.13 7.83
CA GLN A 81 -18.56 2.46 8.44
C GLN A 81 -18.12 3.49 7.38
N PRO A 82 -18.97 4.47 7.01
CA PRO A 82 -18.60 5.44 5.99
C PRO A 82 -17.48 6.36 6.47
N ILE A 83 -16.57 6.67 5.55
CA ILE A 83 -15.51 7.67 5.72
C ILE A 83 -15.90 8.88 4.88
N PRO A 84 -16.24 10.02 5.49
CA PRO A 84 -16.47 11.25 4.73
C PRO A 84 -15.21 11.62 3.95
N ILE A 85 -15.33 11.87 2.65
CA ILE A 85 -14.18 12.20 1.79
C ILE A 85 -13.43 13.45 2.29
N SER A 86 -14.14 14.39 2.89
CA SER A 86 -13.58 15.60 3.52
C SER A 86 -12.68 15.31 4.72
N HIS A 87 -12.80 14.15 5.35
CA HIS A 87 -11.95 13.75 6.48
C HIS A 87 -10.61 13.17 6.05
N ILE A 88 -10.49 12.73 4.79
CA ILE A 88 -9.30 12.05 4.27
C ILE A 88 -8.58 12.89 3.22
N TRP A 89 -9.31 13.54 2.32
CA TRP A 89 -8.75 14.29 1.20
C TRP A 89 -9.22 15.74 1.27
N PRO A 90 -8.35 16.70 1.65
CA PRO A 90 -8.69 18.11 1.72
C PRO A 90 -8.90 18.67 0.31
N LEU A 91 -9.65 19.77 0.20
CA LEU A 91 -9.77 20.50 -1.06
C LEU A 91 -8.42 21.11 -1.43
N PHE A 92 -8.08 21.04 -2.72
CA PHE A 92 -6.98 21.79 -3.28
C PHE A 92 -7.38 23.26 -3.40
N THR A 93 -6.40 24.15 -3.23
CA THR A 93 -6.59 25.59 -3.40
C THR A 93 -5.44 26.13 -4.23
N GLU A 94 -5.68 27.19 -5.01
CA GLU A 94 -4.69 27.77 -5.94
C GLU A 94 -3.43 28.33 -5.24
N GLN A 95 -3.45 28.46 -3.92
CA GLN A 95 -2.29 28.86 -3.12
C GLN A 95 -1.27 27.72 -2.94
N LEU A 96 -1.68 26.48 -3.22
CA LEU A 96 -0.82 25.30 -3.18
C LEU A 96 -0.26 25.02 -4.57
N THR A 97 0.95 24.47 -4.61
CA THR A 97 1.63 24.08 -5.83
C THR A 97 1.03 22.75 -6.33
N LEU A 98 0.51 22.73 -7.56
CA LEU A 98 0.09 21.50 -8.23
C LEU A 98 1.33 20.74 -8.73
N ALA A 99 1.40 19.44 -8.45
CA ALA A 99 2.47 18.59 -8.98
C ALA A 99 2.37 18.43 -10.51
N PRO A 100 3.49 18.28 -11.22
CA PRO A 100 3.48 18.01 -12.66
C PRO A 100 2.83 16.66 -12.97
N GLU A 101 2.12 16.60 -14.10
CA GLU A 101 1.52 15.38 -14.62
C GLU A 101 2.05 15.09 -16.05
N PRO A 102 2.78 13.97 -16.26
CA PRO A 102 3.19 12.99 -15.28
C PRO A 102 4.29 13.51 -14.33
N LEU A 103 4.42 12.87 -13.16
CA LEU A 103 5.55 13.13 -12.27
C LEU A 103 6.88 12.74 -12.93
N PRO A 104 7.99 13.42 -12.58
CA PRO A 104 9.33 12.98 -12.95
C PRO A 104 9.60 11.52 -12.59
N ALA A 105 10.46 10.86 -13.37
CA ALA A 105 10.76 9.45 -13.18
C ALA A 105 11.42 9.14 -11.82
N ASN A 106 12.11 10.12 -11.24
CA ASN A 106 12.76 10.04 -9.94
C ASN A 106 11.88 10.62 -8.81
N SER A 107 10.56 10.42 -8.88
CA SER A 107 9.64 10.92 -7.87
C SER A 107 9.09 9.82 -6.97
N PHE A 108 8.79 10.20 -5.74
CA PHE A 108 8.06 9.41 -4.75
C PHE A 108 6.76 10.13 -4.40
N VAL A 109 5.66 9.37 -4.27
CA VAL A 109 4.37 9.90 -3.82
C VAL A 109 4.15 9.48 -2.38
N LYS A 110 4.00 10.47 -1.50
CA LYS A 110 3.56 10.24 -0.13
C LYS A 110 2.03 10.32 -0.08
N GLN A 111 1.39 9.23 0.34
CA GLN A 111 -0.03 9.19 0.67
C GLN A 111 -0.19 8.73 2.12
N HIS A 112 -1.17 9.30 2.81
CA HIS A 112 -1.51 8.83 4.16
C HIS A 112 -2.25 7.51 4.05
N SER A 113 -1.78 6.52 4.81
CA SER A 113 -2.51 5.28 5.06
C SER A 113 -3.86 5.62 5.69
N LEU A 114 -4.94 5.08 5.14
CA LEU A 114 -6.27 5.24 5.70
C LEU A 114 -6.54 4.22 6.80
N LEU A 115 -5.66 3.22 6.99
CA LEU A 115 -5.81 2.20 8.04
C LEU A 115 -5.92 2.78 9.44
N ASP A 116 -5.33 3.93 9.74
CA ASP A 116 -5.40 4.51 11.09
C ASP A 116 -6.72 5.28 11.34
N TYR A 117 -7.52 5.49 10.28
CA TYR A 117 -8.71 6.34 10.34
C TYR A 117 -9.75 5.84 11.36
N GLY A 118 -10.09 6.68 12.35
CA GLY A 118 -11.11 6.37 13.34
C GLY A 118 -10.67 5.43 14.47
N ASP A 119 -9.38 5.11 14.59
CA ASP A 119 -8.88 4.36 15.77
C ASP A 119 -8.76 5.26 17.01
N THR A 120 -8.63 6.57 16.80
CA THR A 120 -8.77 7.61 17.83
C THR A 120 -9.62 8.77 17.30
N PRO A 121 -10.23 9.61 18.16
CA PRO A 121 -10.91 10.82 17.69
C PRO A 121 -10.03 11.71 16.82
N ALA A 122 -8.73 11.82 17.13
CA ALA A 122 -7.76 12.61 16.36
C ALA A 122 -7.50 12.04 14.95
N SER A 123 -7.52 10.70 14.80
CA SER A 123 -7.31 10.02 13.51
C SER A 123 -8.46 10.22 12.50
N THR A 124 -9.53 10.93 12.88
CA THR A 124 -10.59 11.32 11.94
C THR A 124 -10.26 12.59 11.15
N SER A 125 -9.13 13.24 11.43
CA SER A 125 -8.70 14.50 10.81
C SER A 125 -7.50 14.32 9.86
N LEU A 126 -7.47 13.23 9.10
CA LEU A 126 -6.36 12.94 8.16
C LEU A 126 -6.22 14.03 7.08
N SER A 127 -7.32 14.62 6.63
CA SER A 127 -7.30 15.73 5.68
C SER A 127 -6.60 16.97 6.23
N THR A 128 -6.77 17.26 7.52
CA THR A 128 -6.05 18.34 8.22
C THR A 128 -4.55 18.05 8.26
N LEU A 129 -4.14 16.81 8.54
CA LEU A 129 -2.73 16.41 8.55
C LEU A 129 -2.10 16.56 7.16
N LEU A 130 -2.77 16.07 6.13
CA LEU A 130 -2.31 16.18 4.75
C LEU A 130 -2.22 17.64 4.29
N LEU A 131 -3.23 18.46 4.60
CA LEU A 131 -3.22 19.88 4.26
C LEU A 131 -2.10 20.64 5.01
N ASN A 132 -1.92 20.35 6.30
CA ASN A 132 -0.85 20.95 7.09
C ASN A 132 0.53 20.59 6.52
N GLU A 133 0.74 19.32 6.14
CA GLU A 133 1.98 18.91 5.49
C GLU A 133 2.21 19.62 4.16
N ALA A 134 1.18 19.73 3.31
CA ALA A 134 1.25 20.49 2.06
C ALA A 134 1.65 21.95 2.30
N GLN A 135 1.02 22.62 3.27
CA GLN A 135 1.29 24.01 3.63
C GLN A 135 2.73 24.21 4.15
N ILE A 136 3.25 23.28 4.95
CA ILE A 136 4.65 23.29 5.39
C ILE A 136 5.58 23.21 4.18
N PHE A 137 5.31 22.30 3.25
CA PHE A 137 6.14 22.16 2.05
C PHE A 137 6.03 23.35 1.09
N GLU A 138 4.92 24.08 1.04
CA GLU A 138 4.86 25.35 0.31
C GLU A 138 5.82 26.41 0.87
N VAL A 139 6.05 26.41 2.18
CA VAL A 139 7.03 27.28 2.83
C VAL A 139 8.45 26.79 2.52
N LEU A 140 8.72 25.50 2.70
CA LEU A 140 10.05 24.91 2.45
C LEU A 140 10.47 25.04 0.98
N ARG A 141 9.53 24.90 0.03
CA ARG A 141 9.79 25.05 -1.41
C ARG A 141 10.30 26.44 -1.78
N LYS A 142 9.89 27.48 -1.05
CA LYS A 142 10.37 28.87 -1.25
C LYS A 142 11.80 29.08 -0.74
N HIS A 143 12.30 28.18 0.11
CA HIS A 143 13.62 28.22 0.73
C HIS A 143 14.34 26.88 0.57
N PRO A 144 14.69 26.47 -0.67
CA PRO A 144 15.27 25.16 -0.92
C PRO A 144 16.62 24.97 -0.20
N HIS A 145 16.83 23.78 0.37
CA HIS A 145 18.05 23.41 1.09
C HIS A 145 18.46 21.98 0.74
N THR A 146 19.76 21.72 0.61
CA THR A 146 20.32 20.42 0.17
C THR A 146 20.01 19.24 1.08
N ASN A 147 19.74 19.51 2.37
CA ASN A 147 19.36 18.48 3.35
C ASN A 147 17.86 18.43 3.67
N ILE A 148 17.02 19.02 2.81
CA ILE A 148 15.56 18.90 2.90
C ILE A 148 15.07 18.31 1.58
N VAL A 149 14.12 17.38 1.64
CA VAL A 149 13.57 16.74 0.45
C VAL A 149 12.93 17.77 -0.48
N GLU A 150 13.15 17.61 -1.78
CA GLU A 150 12.54 18.47 -2.78
C GLU A 150 11.09 18.05 -3.03
N TYR A 151 10.20 19.05 -2.99
CA TYR A 151 8.76 18.90 -3.13
C TYR A 151 8.31 19.32 -4.54
N HIS A 152 7.60 18.43 -5.22
CA HIS A 152 7.06 18.67 -6.56
C HIS A 152 5.67 19.32 -6.55
N GLY A 153 4.90 19.17 -5.48
CA GLY A 153 3.54 19.69 -5.40
C GLY A 153 2.51 18.68 -4.87
N CYS A 154 1.28 19.13 -4.75
CA CYS A 154 0.10 18.33 -4.44
C CYS A 154 -0.32 17.53 -5.67
N LEU A 155 -0.58 16.23 -5.49
CA LEU A 155 -1.32 15.44 -6.46
C LEU A 155 -2.81 15.69 -6.22
N VAL A 156 -3.51 16.12 -7.27
CA VAL A 156 -4.93 16.52 -7.18
C VAL A 156 -5.78 15.61 -8.03
N LYS A 157 -6.87 15.11 -7.45
CA LYS A 157 -7.92 14.37 -8.14
C LYS A 157 -9.28 14.82 -7.63
N ASP A 158 -10.21 15.09 -8.54
CA ASP A 158 -11.56 15.57 -8.20
C ASP A 158 -11.53 16.77 -7.23
N GLU A 159 -10.68 17.76 -7.54
CA GLU A 159 -10.44 18.99 -6.73
C GLU A 159 -9.87 18.76 -5.32
N ARG A 160 -9.41 17.54 -5.01
CA ARG A 160 -8.87 17.17 -3.70
C ARG A 160 -7.44 16.72 -3.77
N ILE A 161 -6.69 17.04 -2.73
CA ILE A 161 -5.31 16.58 -2.56
C ILE A 161 -5.36 15.11 -2.16
N VAL A 162 -4.81 14.23 -3.01
CA VAL A 162 -4.76 12.78 -2.78
C VAL A 162 -3.37 12.28 -2.41
N GLY A 163 -2.37 13.16 -2.46
CA GLY A 163 -0.99 12.85 -2.10
C GLY A 163 -0.06 14.03 -2.33
N LEU A 164 1.18 13.89 -1.91
CA LEU A 164 2.24 14.87 -2.09
C LEU A 164 3.39 14.23 -2.87
N GLY A 165 3.84 14.91 -3.92
CA GLY A 165 4.93 14.47 -4.77
C GLY A 165 6.27 15.01 -4.28
N PHE A 166 7.27 14.15 -4.20
CA PHE A 166 8.63 14.49 -3.80
C PHE A 166 9.64 13.89 -4.77
N VAL A 167 10.86 14.40 -4.76
CA VAL A 167 12.00 13.68 -5.32
C VAL A 167 12.26 12.43 -4.47
N HIS A 168 12.48 11.30 -5.14
CA HIS A 168 12.90 10.06 -4.51
C HIS A 168 14.41 10.08 -4.28
N TYR A 169 14.81 9.97 -3.01
CA TYR A 169 16.21 9.90 -2.60
C TYR A 169 16.52 8.47 -2.14
N GLY A 170 17.38 7.77 -2.90
CA GLY A 170 18.04 6.52 -2.50
C GLY A 170 17.26 5.62 -1.53
N CYS A 171 17.90 5.31 -0.40
CA CYS A 171 17.34 4.51 0.69
C CYS A 171 17.33 5.32 2.00
N THR A 172 16.52 4.88 2.96
CA THR A 172 16.47 5.44 4.31
C THR A 172 17.71 5.04 5.12
N LEU A 173 17.97 5.73 6.24
CA LEU A 173 19.05 5.34 7.14
C LEU A 173 18.85 3.92 7.69
N ALA A 174 17.62 3.53 8.00
CA ALA A 174 17.31 2.19 8.51
C ALA A 174 17.64 1.11 7.45
N GLU A 175 17.27 1.36 6.19
CA GLU A 175 17.62 0.48 5.07
C GLU A 175 19.13 0.42 4.86
N LEU A 176 19.82 1.56 4.92
CA LEU A 176 21.27 1.62 4.77
C LEU A 176 21.99 0.83 5.87
N LEU A 177 21.58 0.99 7.13
CA LEU A 177 22.13 0.23 8.26
C LEU A 177 21.86 -1.27 8.14
N CYS A 178 20.66 -1.64 7.68
CA CYS A 178 20.31 -3.02 7.39
C CYS A 178 21.24 -3.62 6.32
N LEU A 179 21.40 -2.94 5.18
CA LEU A 179 22.27 -3.38 4.09
C LEU A 179 23.73 -3.52 4.53
N ASN A 180 24.25 -2.54 5.26
CA ASN A 180 25.60 -2.59 5.80
C ASN A 180 25.77 -3.74 6.82
N GLY A 181 24.76 -4.01 7.66
CA GLY A 181 24.76 -5.15 8.58
C GLY A 181 24.79 -6.49 7.84
N ILE A 182 23.97 -6.63 6.79
CA ILE A 182 23.95 -7.83 5.93
C ILE A 182 25.30 -7.99 5.24
N GLU A 183 25.86 -6.94 4.64
CA GLU A 183 27.14 -6.99 3.95
C GLU A 183 28.28 -7.40 4.88
N ASN A 184 28.38 -6.78 6.06
CA ASN A 184 29.39 -7.14 7.05
C ASN A 184 29.23 -8.60 7.52
N GLY A 185 27.99 -9.07 7.70
CA GLY A 185 27.70 -10.47 8.01
C GLY A 185 28.18 -11.42 6.92
N ILE A 186 27.89 -11.12 5.65
CA ILE A 186 28.33 -11.92 4.49
C ILE A 186 29.86 -11.92 4.42
N GLN A 187 30.50 -10.76 4.54
CA GLN A 187 31.96 -10.65 4.53
C GLN A 187 32.60 -11.48 5.65
N HIS A 188 32.00 -11.47 6.85
CA HIS A 188 32.48 -12.30 7.95
C HIS A 188 32.36 -13.80 7.65
N ILE A 189 31.21 -14.25 7.14
CA ILE A 189 30.98 -15.64 6.74
C ILE A 189 32.03 -16.05 5.68
N HIS A 190 32.23 -15.22 4.66
CA HIS A 190 33.21 -15.46 3.61
C HIS A 190 34.65 -15.47 4.14
N SER A 191 34.99 -14.61 5.11
CA SER A 191 36.32 -14.60 5.73
C SER A 191 36.68 -15.89 6.47
N LEU A 192 35.66 -16.66 6.86
CA LEU A 192 35.80 -17.98 7.48
C LEU A 192 35.86 -19.11 6.43
N GLY A 193 35.86 -18.81 5.13
CA GLY A 193 35.81 -19.81 4.06
C GLY A 193 34.44 -20.47 3.91
N LEU A 194 33.37 -19.81 4.40
CA LEU A 194 31.99 -20.29 4.30
C LEU A 194 31.22 -19.47 3.26
N ILE A 195 30.23 -20.09 2.63
CA ILE A 195 29.27 -19.45 1.73
C ILE A 195 27.88 -19.80 2.24
N HIS A 196 27.08 -18.81 2.62
CA HIS A 196 25.75 -19.03 3.21
C HIS A 196 24.77 -19.74 2.25
N CYS A 197 24.90 -19.47 0.95
CA CYS A 197 24.06 -19.97 -0.16
C CYS A 197 22.55 -19.67 -0.09
N ASP A 198 22.04 -19.09 0.99
CA ASP A 198 20.60 -18.82 1.15
C ASP A 198 20.30 -17.46 1.80
N ILE A 199 20.95 -16.40 1.31
CA ILE A 199 20.64 -15.04 1.77
C ILE A 199 19.32 -14.60 1.12
N THR A 200 18.27 -14.54 1.93
CA THR A 200 16.93 -14.08 1.54
C THR A 200 16.37 -13.16 2.63
N PRO A 201 15.37 -12.31 2.35
CA PRO A 201 14.76 -11.46 3.38
C PRO A 201 14.23 -12.24 4.59
N ASP A 202 13.73 -13.46 4.39
CA ASP A 202 13.20 -14.32 5.47
C ASP A 202 14.32 -14.82 6.41
N ASN A 203 15.56 -14.89 5.93
CA ASN A 203 16.75 -15.32 6.67
C ASN A 203 17.52 -14.15 7.29
N ILE A 204 17.04 -12.91 7.16
CA ILE A 204 17.58 -11.74 7.84
C ILE A 204 16.70 -11.39 9.04
N LEU A 205 17.27 -11.55 10.23
CA LEU A 205 16.63 -11.17 11.48
C LEU A 205 17.00 -9.74 11.85
N MET A 206 16.01 -8.94 12.28
CA MET A 206 16.24 -7.57 12.72
C MET A 206 16.28 -7.49 14.24
N ASP A 207 17.36 -6.94 14.78
CA ASP A 207 17.54 -6.59 16.20
C ASP A 207 17.75 -5.07 16.30
N GLY A 208 16.63 -4.35 16.42
CA GLY A 208 16.61 -2.90 16.23
C GLY A 208 17.03 -2.53 14.80
N ALA A 209 18.08 -1.72 14.68
CA ALA A 209 18.67 -1.34 13.40
C ALA A 209 19.74 -2.34 12.88
N ASN A 210 20.03 -3.40 13.63
CA ASN A 210 21.06 -4.37 13.28
C ASN A 210 20.43 -5.56 12.55
N ALA A 211 20.85 -5.76 11.30
CA ALA A 211 20.54 -6.97 10.55
C ALA A 211 21.46 -8.12 11.00
N ARG A 212 20.88 -9.30 11.22
CA ARG A 212 21.57 -10.52 11.60
C ARG A 212 21.23 -11.62 10.61
N ILE A 213 22.24 -12.20 9.98
CA ILE A 213 22.07 -13.33 9.06
C ILE A 213 21.79 -14.58 9.89
N GLY A 214 20.70 -15.28 9.57
CA GLY A 214 20.31 -16.55 10.16
C GLY A 214 20.09 -17.62 9.09
N ASP A 215 19.70 -18.82 9.55
CA ASP A 215 19.43 -19.99 8.72
C ASP A 215 20.60 -20.46 7.83
N PHE A 216 21.57 -21.10 8.47
CA PHE A 216 22.78 -21.63 7.84
C PHE A 216 22.60 -23.06 7.30
N ASP A 217 21.37 -23.56 7.15
CA ASP A 217 21.09 -24.93 6.70
C ASP A 217 21.62 -25.23 5.28
N SER A 218 21.81 -24.19 4.47
CA SER A 218 22.40 -24.27 3.13
C SER A 218 23.84 -23.79 3.09
N CYS A 219 24.47 -23.49 4.23
CA CYS A 219 25.84 -22.97 4.26
C CYS A 219 26.86 -24.07 3.95
N HIS A 220 27.85 -23.76 3.10
CA HIS A 220 28.90 -24.70 2.69
C HIS A 220 30.28 -24.06 2.83
N TRP A 221 31.30 -24.91 2.98
CA TRP A 221 32.69 -24.46 2.79
C TRP A 221 32.93 -24.13 1.33
N GLU A 222 33.67 -23.06 1.09
CA GLU A 222 34.14 -22.67 -0.24
C GLU A 222 34.85 -23.86 -0.92
N GLY A 223 34.51 -24.11 -2.19
CA GLY A 223 35.05 -25.21 -2.98
C GLY A 223 34.38 -26.59 -2.76
N THR A 224 33.41 -26.70 -1.85
CA THR A 224 32.64 -27.95 -1.67
C THR A 224 31.60 -28.11 -2.78
N GLU A 225 31.43 -29.34 -3.28
CA GLU A 225 30.29 -29.64 -4.16
C GLU A 225 28.98 -29.40 -3.40
N LEU A 226 28.07 -28.62 -4.01
CA LEU A 226 26.77 -28.34 -3.41
C LEU A 226 26.02 -29.66 -3.16
N GLY A 227 25.35 -29.77 -2.02
CA GLY A 227 24.58 -30.96 -1.64
C GLY A 227 23.11 -30.91 -2.09
N ILE A 228 22.25 -31.56 -1.30
CA ILE A 228 20.79 -31.61 -1.50
C ILE A 228 20.14 -30.24 -1.25
N LYS A 229 20.70 -29.43 -0.33
CA LYS A 229 20.29 -28.04 -0.07
C LYS A 229 21.30 -27.10 -0.72
N ALA A 230 20.85 -26.23 -1.62
CA ALA A 230 21.70 -25.28 -2.34
C ALA A 230 21.08 -23.86 -2.35
N GLY A 231 20.24 -23.55 -1.36
CA GLY A 231 19.48 -22.31 -1.28
C GLY A 231 18.08 -22.38 -1.90
N THR A 232 17.29 -21.34 -1.60
CA THR A 232 15.90 -21.22 -2.03
C THR A 232 15.81 -20.99 -3.54
N GLY A 233 15.21 -21.95 -4.26
CA GLY A 233 14.91 -21.83 -5.69
C GLY A 233 15.77 -22.69 -6.64
N ILE A 234 16.84 -23.32 -6.14
CA ILE A 234 17.65 -24.25 -6.95
C ILE A 234 17.03 -25.65 -6.87
N ARG A 235 16.06 -25.95 -7.74
CA ARG A 235 15.66 -27.34 -7.99
C ARG A 235 16.71 -27.99 -8.89
N ARG A 236 17.49 -28.93 -8.38
CA ARG A 236 18.24 -29.86 -9.24
C ARG A 236 17.21 -30.64 -10.07
N GLN A 237 17.10 -30.33 -11.36
CA GLN A 237 16.52 -31.29 -12.29
C GLN A 237 17.47 -32.50 -12.30
N LEU A 238 17.00 -33.61 -11.73
CA LEU A 238 17.53 -34.94 -12.04
C LEU A 238 16.98 -35.38 -13.39
#